data_AF-A0A8S0FY22-F1
#
_entry.id   AF-A0A8S0FY22-F1
#
_cell.length_a   1.000
_cell.length_b   1.000
_cell.length_c   1.000
_cell.angle_alpha   90.00
_cell.angle_beta   90.00
_cell.angle_gamma   90.00
#
_symmetry.space_group_name_H-M   'P 1'
#
loop_
_entity.id
_entity.type
_entity.pdbx_description
1 polymer ?
#
loop_
_entity_poly.entity_id
_entity_poly.type
_entity_poly.pdbx_seq_one_letter_code
_entity_poly.pdbx_strand_id
1 'polypeptide(L)'
;MKYQQEPGVSGPLKVGNSLVDAFTLQYYEGFPMDQVAWGEIKSDQQWKVLSKLKNGYQDSLFTSPEVARNVAKPLVSYIDKALVTERTSAPKITVLVGHDSNIASLLTALDFKPYQLHDQNERTPIGGKIVFQRWHDSKANRDLMKIEYVYQSAEQLRNADAF
;
A
#
# COMPACT_ATOMS: atom_id res chain seq x y z
N MET A 1 -3.13 -25.32 -5.94
CA MET A 1 -3.67 -24.15 -5.20
C MET A 1 -5.01 -24.55 -4.62
N LYS A 2 -5.27 -24.25 -3.34
CA LYS A 2 -6.61 -24.42 -2.76
C LYS A 2 -7.48 -23.26 -3.23
N TYR A 3 -8.69 -23.55 -3.69
CA TYR A 3 -9.68 -22.56 -4.12
C TYR A 3 -10.02 -21.64 -2.92
N GLN A 4 -10.12 -20.31 -3.13
CA GLN A 4 -10.43 -19.27 -2.12
C GLN A 4 -9.35 -18.93 -1.07
N GLN A 5 -8.08 -19.24 -1.31
CA GLN A 5 -6.98 -18.77 -0.45
C GLN A 5 -6.21 -17.62 -1.08
N GLU A 6 -5.63 -16.77 -0.25
CA GLU A 6 -4.67 -15.77 -0.71
C GLU A 6 -3.51 -16.44 -1.47
N PRO A 7 -2.94 -15.76 -2.48
CA PRO A 7 -1.67 -16.18 -3.06
C PRO A 7 -0.64 -16.29 -1.94
N GLY A 8 0.13 -17.38 -1.90
CA GLY A 8 1.05 -17.65 -0.81
C GLY A 8 2.40 -18.16 -1.31
N VAL A 9 3.42 -17.89 -0.51
CA VAL A 9 4.78 -18.42 -0.69
C VAL A 9 5.21 -19.15 0.58
N SER A 10 5.97 -20.23 0.42
CA SER A 10 6.62 -20.95 1.52
C SER A 10 8.15 -20.86 1.35
N GLY A 11 8.88 -20.87 2.46
CA GLY A 11 10.35 -20.82 2.44
C GLY A 11 10.93 -19.44 2.78
N PRO A 12 12.17 -19.13 2.35
CA PRO A 12 12.97 -18.02 2.89
C PRO A 12 12.33 -16.64 2.66
N LEU A 13 11.59 -16.44 1.57
CA LEU A 13 10.90 -15.18 1.29
C LEU A 13 9.83 -14.88 2.35
N LYS A 14 9.10 -15.89 2.81
CA LYS A 14 8.10 -15.74 3.88
C LYS A 14 8.77 -15.39 5.21
N VAL A 15 9.85 -16.09 5.56
CA VAL A 15 10.61 -15.82 6.79
C VAL A 15 11.17 -14.40 6.78
N GLY A 16 11.77 -13.99 5.66
CA GLY A 16 12.30 -12.65 5.46
C GLY A 16 11.23 -11.56 5.61
N ASN A 17 10.08 -11.74 4.96
CA ASN A 17 8.94 -10.82 5.10
C ASN A 17 8.49 -10.72 6.56
N SER A 18 8.23 -11.84 7.23
CA SER A 18 7.73 -11.84 8.60
C SER A 18 8.67 -11.16 9.59
N LEU A 19 9.99 -11.37 9.47
CA LEU A 19 10.96 -10.73 10.36
C LEU A 19 11.08 -9.22 10.07
N VAL A 20 11.20 -8.83 8.80
CA VAL A 20 11.35 -7.43 8.43
C VAL A 20 10.09 -6.63 8.77
N ASP A 21 8.91 -7.20 8.58
CA ASP A 21 7.64 -6.59 8.98
C ASP A 21 7.58 -6.35 10.48
N ALA A 22 7.99 -7.34 11.29
CA ALA A 22 8.09 -7.18 12.75
C ALA A 22 9.06 -6.05 13.15
N PHE A 23 10.22 -5.96 12.51
CA PHE A 23 11.19 -4.89 12.79
C PHE A 23 10.64 -3.51 12.39
N THR A 24 10.00 -3.42 11.22
CA THR A 24 9.35 -2.19 10.76
C THR A 24 8.27 -1.72 11.74
N LEU A 25 7.43 -2.62 12.25
CA LEU A 25 6.40 -2.28 13.23
C LEU A 25 6.99 -1.88 14.58
N GLN A 26 8.03 -2.56 15.08
CA GLN A 26 8.75 -2.13 16.29
C GLN A 26 9.27 -0.69 16.16
N TYR A 27 9.82 -0.35 14.99
CA TYR A 27 10.32 0.98 14.72
C TYR A 27 9.20 2.03 14.76
N TYR A 28 8.06 1.77 14.11
CA TYR A 28 6.91 2.68 14.10
C TYR A 28 6.22 2.80 15.46
N GLU A 29 6.16 1.72 16.23
CA GLU A 29 5.60 1.72 17.60
C GLU A 29 6.48 2.51 18.59
N GLY A 30 7.61 3.06 18.15
CA GLY A 30 8.46 3.90 18.98
C GLY A 30 9.30 3.11 20.00
N PHE A 31 9.52 1.81 19.78
CA PHE A 31 10.39 1.02 20.64
C PHE A 31 11.77 1.69 20.74
N PRO A 32 12.42 1.63 21.92
CA PRO A 32 13.83 1.99 22.05
C PRO A 32 14.68 1.30 20.97
N MET A 33 15.66 1.98 20.40
CA MET A 33 16.39 1.46 19.24
C MET A 33 17.15 0.16 19.52
N ASP A 34 17.52 -0.10 20.77
CA ASP A 34 18.10 -1.36 21.24
C ASP A 34 17.09 -2.52 21.28
N GLN A 35 15.79 -2.25 21.21
CA GLN A 35 14.73 -3.25 21.12
C GLN A 35 14.23 -3.47 19.69
N VAL A 36 14.36 -2.46 18.81
CA VAL A 36 14.07 -2.59 17.39
C VAL A 36 15.11 -3.49 16.75
N ALA A 37 14.71 -4.71 16.36
CA ALA A 37 15.63 -5.73 15.83
C ALA A 37 16.89 -5.91 16.71
N TRP A 38 16.73 -5.80 18.03
CA TRP A 38 17.83 -5.86 19.01
C TRP A 38 18.97 -4.84 18.78
N GLY A 39 18.69 -3.71 18.11
CA GLY A 39 19.70 -2.70 17.80
C GLY A 39 20.65 -3.06 16.65
N GLU A 40 20.37 -4.12 15.89
CA GLU A 40 21.24 -4.57 14.79
C GLU A 40 21.05 -3.77 13.49
N ILE A 41 19.91 -3.08 13.34
CA ILE A 41 19.65 -2.17 12.22
C ILE A 41 20.08 -0.77 12.61
N LYS A 42 21.21 -0.32 12.07
CA LYS A 42 21.92 0.90 12.50
C LYS A 42 21.93 2.02 11.46
N SER A 43 21.41 1.77 10.27
CA SER A 43 21.44 2.72 9.16
C SER A 43 20.24 2.59 8.23
N ASP A 44 19.87 3.70 7.59
CA ASP A 44 18.81 3.75 6.59
C ASP A 44 19.10 2.84 5.39
N GLN A 45 20.37 2.65 5.05
CA GLN A 45 20.77 1.74 3.99
C GLN A 45 20.46 0.28 4.35
N GLN A 46 20.67 -0.13 5.61
CA GLN A 46 20.25 -1.46 6.05
C GLN A 46 18.73 -1.61 6.00
N TRP A 47 17.97 -0.60 6.45
CA TRP A 47 16.51 -0.59 6.32
C TRP A 47 16.07 -0.75 4.86
N LYS A 48 16.68 0.00 3.94
CA LYS A 48 16.35 -0.06 2.51
C LYS A 48 16.68 -1.40 1.87
N VAL A 49 17.71 -2.10 2.33
CA VAL A 49 18.04 -3.44 1.84
C VAL A 49 17.07 -4.47 2.41
N LEU A 50 16.80 -4.42 3.72
CA LEU A 50 15.87 -5.33 4.40
C LEU A 50 14.44 -5.18 3.88
N SER A 51 13.97 -3.95 3.67
CA SER A 51 12.62 -3.68 3.17
C SER A 51 12.34 -4.29 1.80
N LYS A 52 13.38 -4.60 1.01
CA LYS A 52 13.22 -5.35 -0.26
C LYS A 52 12.62 -6.74 -0.04
N LEU A 53 12.86 -7.38 1.10
CA LEU A 53 12.25 -8.69 1.40
C LEU A 53 10.75 -8.56 1.60
N LYS A 54 10.32 -7.54 2.36
CA LYS A 54 8.90 -7.22 2.59
C LYS A 54 8.21 -6.81 1.29
N ASN A 55 8.79 -5.83 0.59
CA ASN A 55 8.24 -5.32 -0.67
C ASN A 55 8.22 -6.41 -1.76
N GLY A 56 9.30 -7.20 -1.87
CA GLY A 56 9.38 -8.30 -2.83
C GLY A 56 8.43 -9.46 -2.54
N TYR A 57 8.13 -9.73 -1.26
CA TYR A 57 7.08 -10.67 -0.86
C TYR A 57 5.71 -10.20 -1.36
N GLN A 58 5.34 -8.95 -1.10
CA GLN A 58 4.09 -8.38 -1.58
C GLN A 58 4.01 -8.38 -3.11
N ASP A 59 5.09 -7.97 -3.78
CA ASP A 59 5.16 -7.95 -5.25
C ASP A 59 4.93 -9.35 -5.83
N SER A 60 5.63 -10.36 -5.29
CA SER A 60 5.53 -11.74 -5.77
C SER A 60 4.11 -12.32 -5.66
N LEU A 61 3.35 -11.90 -4.65
CA LEU A 61 2.03 -12.45 -4.36
C LEU A 61 0.89 -11.68 -5.02
N PHE A 62 1.01 -10.35 -5.13
CA PHE A 62 -0.14 -9.50 -5.47
C PHE A 62 0.05 -8.60 -6.69
N THR A 63 1.27 -8.47 -7.24
CA THR A 63 1.53 -7.52 -8.35
C THR A 63 1.80 -8.18 -9.70
N SER A 64 1.64 -9.50 -9.82
CA SER A 64 1.54 -10.12 -11.15
C SER A 64 0.18 -9.79 -11.79
N PRO A 65 0.12 -9.37 -13.08
CA PRO A 65 -1.12 -8.88 -13.69
C PRO A 65 -2.31 -9.85 -13.60
N GLU A 66 -2.08 -11.14 -13.83
CA GLU A 66 -3.15 -12.15 -13.79
C GLU A 66 -3.70 -12.36 -12.38
N VAL A 67 -2.82 -12.41 -11.37
CA VAL A 67 -3.25 -12.54 -9.98
C VAL A 67 -3.96 -11.26 -9.54
N ALA A 68 -3.36 -10.10 -9.78
CA ALA A 68 -3.90 -8.80 -9.41
C ALA A 68 -5.32 -8.58 -9.96
N ARG A 69 -5.53 -8.82 -11.27
CA ARG A 69 -6.85 -8.69 -11.90
C ARG A 69 -7.91 -9.59 -11.26
N ASN A 70 -7.54 -10.81 -10.87
CA ASN A 70 -8.46 -11.74 -10.24
C ASN A 70 -8.75 -11.36 -8.78
N VAL A 71 -7.73 -11.12 -7.97
CA VAL A 71 -7.89 -10.87 -6.53
C VAL A 71 -8.46 -9.48 -6.24
N ALA A 72 -8.14 -8.47 -7.04
CA ALA A 72 -8.66 -7.11 -6.87
C ALA A 72 -10.05 -6.91 -7.48
N LYS A 73 -10.59 -7.89 -8.21
CA LYS A 73 -11.86 -7.77 -8.95
C LYS A 73 -13.01 -7.17 -8.12
N PRO A 74 -13.27 -7.60 -6.87
CA PRO A 74 -14.35 -7.00 -6.07
C PRO A 74 -14.12 -5.52 -5.78
N LEU A 75 -12.88 -5.13 -5.45
CA LEU A 75 -12.53 -3.75 -5.13
C LEU A 75 -12.56 -2.85 -6.38
N VAL A 76 -12.03 -3.34 -7.51
CA VAL A 76 -12.12 -2.65 -8.81
C VAL A 76 -13.58 -2.42 -9.20
N SER A 77 -14.43 -3.44 -9.07
CA SER A 77 -15.86 -3.31 -9.38
C SER A 77 -16.57 -2.31 -8.46
N TYR A 78 -16.20 -2.26 -7.18
CA TYR A 78 -16.74 -1.27 -6.26
C TYR A 78 -16.34 0.16 -6.66
N ILE A 79 -15.06 0.38 -6.96
CA ILE A 79 -14.53 1.69 -7.35
C ILE A 79 -15.15 2.16 -8.68
N ASP A 80 -15.27 1.26 -9.66
CA ASP A 80 -15.95 1.53 -10.93
C ASP A 80 -17.40 1.99 -10.71
N LYS A 81 -18.15 1.30 -9.85
CA LYS A 81 -19.50 1.73 -9.49
C LYS A 81 -19.54 3.11 -8.85
N ALA A 82 -18.74 3.31 -7.82
CA ALA A 82 -18.74 4.56 -7.05
C ALA A 82 -18.29 5.77 -7.87
N LEU A 83 -17.30 5.60 -8.76
CA LEU A 83 -16.67 6.71 -9.48
C LEU A 83 -17.21 6.91 -10.90
N VAL A 84 -17.74 5.86 -11.53
CA VAL A 84 -18.10 5.85 -12.96
C VAL A 84 -19.58 5.54 -13.16
N THR A 85 -20.05 4.32 -12.87
CA THR A 85 -21.38 3.87 -13.35
C THR A 85 -22.55 4.35 -12.49
N GLU A 86 -22.37 4.46 -11.17
CA GLU A 86 -23.39 4.89 -10.20
C GLU A 86 -23.00 6.24 -9.54
N ARG A 87 -22.23 7.03 -10.28
CA ARG A 87 -21.55 8.24 -9.78
C ARG A 87 -22.47 9.35 -9.27
N THR A 88 -23.73 9.34 -9.67
CA THR A 88 -24.76 10.35 -9.28
C THR A 88 -25.45 10.00 -7.98
N SER A 89 -25.48 8.72 -7.62
CA SER A 89 -26.03 8.21 -6.35
C SER A 89 -24.94 7.94 -5.31
N ALA A 90 -23.67 7.92 -5.72
CA ALA A 90 -22.54 7.72 -4.82
C ALA A 90 -22.40 8.87 -3.79
N PRO A 91 -22.02 8.56 -2.54
CA PRO A 91 -21.66 9.59 -1.56
C PRO A 91 -20.52 10.48 -2.05
N LYS A 92 -20.51 11.75 -1.65
CA LYS A 92 -19.43 12.69 -1.99
C LYS A 92 -18.06 12.22 -1.49
N ILE A 93 -18.04 11.53 -0.35
CA ILE A 93 -16.84 10.99 0.29
C ILE A 93 -17.12 9.54 0.66
N THR A 94 -16.22 8.65 0.26
CA THR A 94 -16.23 7.23 0.65
C THR A 94 -14.88 6.88 1.24
N VAL A 95 -14.87 6.14 2.35
CA VAL A 95 -13.66 5.63 2.98
C VAL A 95 -13.73 4.11 3.00
N LEU A 96 -12.79 3.47 2.30
CA LEU A 96 -12.61 2.03 2.32
C LEU A 96 -11.33 1.71 3.09
N VAL A 97 -11.47 0.94 4.17
CA VAL A 97 -10.33 0.49 4.98
C VAL A 97 -10.08 -0.98 4.66
N GLY A 98 -8.89 -1.29 4.20
CA GLY A 98 -8.49 -2.62 3.80
C GLY A 98 -7.02 -2.89 4.13
N HIS A 99 -6.42 -3.80 3.39
CA HIS A 99 -5.05 -4.27 3.59
C HIS A 99 -4.10 -3.75 2.51
N ASP A 100 -2.82 -3.88 2.78
CA ASP A 100 -1.72 -3.59 1.86
C ASP A 100 -1.85 -4.39 0.55
N SER A 101 -2.26 -5.66 0.65
CA SER A 101 -2.57 -6.55 -0.47
C SER A 101 -3.68 -6.02 -1.37
N ASN A 102 -4.67 -5.32 -0.81
CA ASN A 102 -5.73 -4.68 -1.59
C ASN A 102 -5.18 -3.52 -2.40
N ILE A 103 -4.31 -2.68 -1.82
CA ILE A 103 -3.68 -1.56 -2.54
C ILE A 103 -2.76 -2.09 -3.64
N ALA A 104 -1.87 -3.03 -3.30
CA ALA A 104 -0.91 -3.60 -4.25
C ALA A 104 -1.61 -4.20 -5.48
N SER A 105 -2.59 -5.07 -5.24
CA SER A 105 -3.35 -5.70 -6.33
C SER A 105 -4.24 -4.71 -7.09
N LEU A 106 -4.83 -3.71 -6.41
CA LEU A 106 -5.63 -2.67 -7.07
C LEU A 106 -4.79 -1.83 -8.04
N LEU A 107 -3.64 -1.33 -7.61
CA LEU A 107 -2.78 -0.48 -8.43
C LEU A 107 -2.25 -1.23 -9.66
N THR A 108 -1.90 -2.51 -9.50
CA THR A 108 -1.53 -3.37 -10.64
C THR A 108 -2.72 -3.64 -11.55
N ALA A 109 -3.90 -3.97 -11.00
CA ALA A 109 -5.09 -4.27 -11.81
C ALA A 109 -5.56 -3.08 -12.65
N LEU A 110 -5.33 -1.86 -12.16
CA LEU A 110 -5.63 -0.60 -12.84
C LEU A 110 -4.46 -0.06 -13.70
N ASP A 111 -3.39 -0.85 -13.86
CA ASP A 111 -2.22 -0.51 -14.69
C ASP A 111 -1.57 0.84 -14.34
N PHE A 112 -1.40 1.10 -13.04
CA PHE A 112 -0.70 2.31 -12.58
C PHE A 112 0.75 2.30 -13.02
N LYS A 113 1.25 3.47 -13.42
CA LYS A 113 2.69 3.68 -13.65
C LYS A 113 3.47 3.40 -12.36
N PRO A 114 4.72 2.90 -12.47
CA PRO A 114 5.60 2.77 -11.32
C PRO A 114 5.74 4.09 -10.56
N TYR A 115 5.73 4.00 -9.23
CA TYR A 115 5.85 5.14 -8.33
C TYR A 115 6.90 4.85 -7.25
N GLN A 116 7.38 5.91 -6.61
CA GLN A 116 8.24 5.84 -5.45
C GLN A 116 7.72 6.82 -4.40
N LEU A 117 7.59 6.33 -3.17
CA LEU A 117 7.20 7.13 -2.01
C LEU A 117 8.47 7.68 -1.38
N HIS A 118 8.55 9.01 -1.22
CA HIS A 118 9.63 9.63 -0.48
C HIS A 118 9.46 9.36 1.03
N ASP A 119 10.58 9.33 1.76
CA ASP A 119 10.65 9.18 3.22
C ASP A 119 9.96 7.92 3.77
N GLN A 120 9.88 6.87 2.94
CA GLN A 120 9.20 5.63 3.28
C GLN A 120 9.89 4.42 2.64
N ASN A 121 10.03 3.35 3.44
CA ASN A 121 10.63 2.08 3.02
C ASN A 121 9.59 1.09 2.48
N GLU A 122 8.33 1.23 2.87
CA GLU A 122 7.22 0.40 2.41
C GLU A 122 6.64 0.93 1.08
N ARG A 123 6.30 0.03 0.15
CA ARG A 123 5.56 0.39 -1.07
C ARG A 123 4.09 0.74 -0.81
N THR A 124 3.55 0.16 0.25
CA THR A 124 2.18 0.37 0.76
C THR A 124 2.27 0.68 2.26
N PRO A 125 2.48 1.96 2.63
CA PRO A 125 2.82 2.32 4.00
C PRO A 125 1.68 2.06 4.98
N ILE A 126 2.00 1.78 6.23
CA ILE A 126 1.00 1.76 7.31
C ILE A 126 0.20 3.07 7.34
N GLY A 127 -1.12 2.96 7.45
CA GLY A 127 -2.03 4.11 7.41
C GLY A 127 -2.10 4.85 6.07
N GLY A 128 -1.38 4.40 5.04
CA GLY A 128 -1.35 5.00 3.71
C GLY A 128 -2.67 4.85 2.96
N LYS A 129 -3.00 5.85 2.12
CA LYS A 129 -4.29 5.95 1.42
C LYS A 129 -4.06 6.30 -0.05
N ILE A 130 -4.76 5.58 -0.94
CA ILE A 130 -4.92 6.00 -2.33
C ILE A 130 -6.20 6.82 -2.43
N VAL A 131 -6.06 8.11 -2.77
CA VAL A 131 -7.17 9.07 -2.80
C VAL A 131 -7.52 9.38 -4.24
N PHE A 132 -8.62 8.80 -4.73
CA PHE A 132 -9.22 9.14 -6.01
C PHE A 132 -10.06 10.41 -5.88
N GLN A 133 -9.83 11.39 -6.74
CA GLN A 133 -10.46 12.71 -6.66
C GLN A 133 -11.03 13.11 -8.01
N ARG A 134 -12.34 13.32 -8.06
CA ARG A 134 -13.00 13.89 -9.24
C ARG A 134 -13.08 15.39 -9.10
N TRP A 135 -12.45 16.10 -10.02
CA TRP A 135 -12.45 17.56 -10.12
C TRP A 135 -13.27 17.99 -11.33
N HIS A 136 -13.95 19.13 -11.23
CA HIS A 136 -14.61 19.77 -12.37
C HIS A 136 -13.91 21.09 -12.68
N ASP A 137 -13.32 21.20 -13.88
CA ASP A 137 -12.70 22.41 -14.39
C ASP A 137 -13.78 23.26 -15.08
N SER A 138 -14.24 24.31 -14.41
CA SER A 138 -15.29 25.20 -14.91
C SER A 138 -14.86 26.05 -16.10
N LYS A 139 -13.56 26.27 -16.30
CA LYS A 139 -13.05 27.07 -17.44
C LYS A 139 -13.11 26.29 -18.74
N ALA A 140 -12.74 25.02 -18.69
CA ALA A 140 -12.76 24.11 -19.84
C ALA A 140 -14.02 23.23 -19.89
N ASN A 141 -14.93 23.36 -18.91
CA ASN A 141 -16.13 22.56 -18.74
C ASN A 141 -15.88 21.06 -18.89
N ARG A 142 -14.93 20.53 -18.12
CA ARG A 142 -14.53 19.12 -18.18
C ARG A 142 -14.28 18.53 -16.79
N ASP A 143 -14.55 17.24 -16.67
CA ASP A 143 -14.22 16.47 -15.48
C ASP A 143 -12.78 15.93 -15.58
N LEU A 144 -12.08 15.93 -14.46
CA LEU A 144 -10.70 15.48 -14.32
C LEU A 144 -10.61 14.47 -13.16
N MET A 145 -9.66 13.55 -13.26
CA MET A 145 -9.32 12.61 -12.19
C MET A 145 -7.91 12.93 -11.69
N LYS A 146 -7.77 13.15 -10.38
CA LYS A 146 -6.48 13.23 -9.69
C LYS A 146 -6.41 12.08 -8.70
N ILE A 147 -5.28 11.39 -8.66
CA ILE A 147 -5.07 10.26 -7.75
C ILE A 147 -3.77 10.52 -7.01
N GLU A 148 -3.82 10.45 -5.68
CA GLU A 148 -2.67 10.73 -4.80
C GLU A 148 -2.48 9.60 -3.80
N TYR A 149 -1.21 9.29 -3.50
CA TYR A 149 -0.86 8.48 -2.35
C TYR A 149 -0.59 9.41 -1.17
N VAL A 150 -1.46 9.39 -0.16
CA VAL A 150 -1.32 10.17 1.07
C VAL A 150 -0.93 9.25 2.23
N TYR A 151 0.19 9.53 2.90
CA TYR A 151 0.78 8.66 3.92
C TYR A 151 1.69 9.47 4.86
N GLN A 152 2.06 8.87 6.00
CA GLN A 152 3.08 9.39 6.92
C GLN A 152 4.46 8.83 6.57
N SER A 153 5.50 9.64 6.71
CA SER A 153 6.88 9.18 6.62
C SER A 153 7.23 8.20 7.76
N ALA A 154 8.33 7.47 7.61
CA ALA A 154 8.80 6.56 8.66
C ALA A 154 9.07 7.29 9.98
N GLU A 155 9.63 8.50 9.93
CA GLU A 155 9.88 9.34 11.11
C GLU A 155 8.58 9.87 11.71
N GLN A 156 7.64 10.38 10.89
CA GLN A 156 6.34 10.86 11.37
C GLN A 156 5.58 9.76 12.12
N LEU A 157 5.62 8.52 11.61
CA LEU A 157 5.02 7.36 12.29
C LEU A 157 5.68 7.11 13.65
N ARG A 158 7.02 7.02 13.66
CA ARG A 158 7.78 6.74 14.89
C ARG A 158 7.61 7.83 15.96
N ASN A 159 7.55 9.08 15.55
CA ASN A 159 7.47 10.24 16.45
C ASN A 159 6.03 10.58 16.85
N ALA A 160 5.04 9.93 16.24
CA ALA A 160 3.62 10.26 16.36
C ALA A 160 3.31 11.73 16.00
N ASP A 161 3.99 12.24 14.96
CA ASP A 161 3.76 13.59 14.46
C ASP A 161 2.38 13.67 13.80
N ALA A 162 1.62 14.72 14.13
CA ALA A 162 0.35 15.01 13.48
C ALA A 162 0.55 15.45 12.02
N PHE A 163 -0.43 15.14 11.18
CA PHE A 163 -0.55 15.66 9.81
C PHE A 163 -0.83 17.17 9.80
#